data_AF-A0A6G8CW81-F1
#
_entry.id   AF-A0A6G8CW81-F1
#
_cell.length_a   1.000
_cell.length_b   1.000
_cell.length_c   1.000
_cell.angle_alpha   90.00
_cell.angle_beta   90.00
_cell.angle_gamma   90.00
#
_symmetry.space_group_name_H-M   'P 1'
#
loop_
_entity.id
_entity.type
_entity.pdbx_description
1 polymer ?
#
loop_
_entity_poly.entity_id
_entity_poly.type
_entity_poly.pdbx_seq_one_letter_code
_entity_poly.pdbx_strand_id
1 'polypeptide(L)'
;MLSTMMTVLITVLLCLLALAVLLKYGLKSYFKRHLNGMVKAAAHLKAGGTPIAPRITMAQEQVEFRDPLVKQYMNEFKALSYRSTGRYVIPEMPYLHLWSGAHHKDGTLALVMECGDQFTSIDVIRFYEDGSVLGAGTNPFYRPENYPPQMRYQQFPLGAPARDVVSWMRAQPTASAVIHVTPRNLKALNTRFYAACTDFQLARPLPSFDEYRAHALQHAARLGQKPPELSEAQWRMGYEDHRTALLDSLDGALKDHLLQSGSISAREWDAVQHDLVFIHSRLMDDDIAIRALSRSDWTTDEPEVERLLSKGIAPAKLFEAIQELLPADQRFSLLATLTKPVVSRIYAPAVESDSGIETRIP
;
A
#
# COMPACT_ATOMS: atom_id res chain seq x y z
N MET A 1 -48.84 39.98 30.08
CA MET A 1 -48.64 38.61 29.52
C MET A 1 -48.15 38.63 28.08
N LEU A 2 -48.78 39.38 27.15
CA LEU A 2 -48.31 39.41 25.75
C LEU A 2 -46.86 39.92 25.58
N SER A 3 -46.46 40.97 26.30
CA SER A 3 -45.10 41.53 26.20
C SER A 3 -44.00 40.56 26.67
N THR A 4 -44.26 39.80 27.74
CA THR A 4 -43.35 38.79 28.26
C THR A 4 -43.23 37.59 27.31
N MET A 5 -44.33 37.10 26.74
CA MET A 5 -44.28 36.04 25.72
C MET A 5 -43.52 36.45 24.46
N MET A 6 -43.73 37.68 23.99
CA MET A 6 -43.05 38.19 22.79
C MET A 6 -41.53 38.33 23.02
N THR A 7 -41.13 38.78 24.21
CA THR A 7 -39.71 38.88 24.60
C THR A 7 -39.04 37.52 24.65
N VAL A 8 -39.71 36.50 25.21
CA VAL A 8 -39.19 35.12 25.25
C VAL A 8 -39.06 34.56 23.83
N LEU A 9 -40.07 34.75 22.97
CA LEU A 9 -40.04 34.25 21.60
C LEU A 9 -38.89 34.87 20.78
N ILE A 10 -38.69 36.19 20.90
CA ILE A 10 -37.59 36.91 20.23
C ILE A 10 -36.23 36.41 20.74
N THR A 11 -36.09 36.19 22.05
CA THR A 11 -34.83 35.71 22.65
C THR A 11 -34.48 34.30 22.16
N VAL A 12 -35.47 33.40 22.10
CA VAL A 12 -35.28 32.05 21.56
C VAL A 12 -34.90 32.11 20.08
N LEU A 13 -35.58 32.96 19.30
CA LEU A 13 -35.28 33.12 17.87
C LEU A 13 -33.85 33.62 17.65
N LEU A 14 -33.40 34.60 18.45
CA LEU A 14 -32.03 35.13 18.39
C LEU A 14 -30.99 34.09 18.82
N CYS A 15 -31.27 33.27 19.83
CA CYS A 15 -30.37 32.18 20.25
C CYS A 15 -30.24 31.11 19.15
N LEU A 16 -31.35 30.75 18.50
CA LEU A 16 -31.34 29.82 17.38
C LEU A 16 -30.58 30.40 16.17
N LEU A 17 -30.74 31.68 15.89
CA LEU A 17 -30.00 32.37 14.84
C LEU A 17 -28.50 32.42 15.13
N ALA A 18 -28.11 32.73 16.37
CA ALA A 18 -26.73 32.75 16.80
C ALA A 18 -26.09 31.35 16.74
N LEU A 19 -26.83 30.30 17.15
CA LEU A 19 -26.40 28.91 17.05
C LEU A 19 -26.26 28.48 15.58
N ALA A 20 -27.20 28.85 14.71
CA ALA A 20 -27.12 28.55 13.28
C ALA A 20 -25.91 29.26 12.63
N VAL A 21 -25.59 30.49 13.04
CA VAL A 21 -24.40 31.22 12.59
C VAL A 21 -23.12 30.56 13.15
N LEU A 22 -23.08 30.14 14.42
CA LEU A 22 -21.96 29.41 15.00
C LEU A 22 -21.74 28.04 14.34
N LEU A 23 -22.80 27.30 14.02
CA LEU A 23 -22.69 26.04 13.28
C LEU A 23 -22.25 26.29 11.83
N LYS A 24 -22.77 27.31 11.15
CA LYS A 24 -22.43 27.58 9.75
C LYS A 24 -21.01 28.12 9.58
N TYR A 25 -20.57 29.00 10.48
CA TYR A 25 -19.28 29.71 10.35
C TYR A 25 -18.22 29.20 11.34
N GLY A 26 -18.61 28.88 12.57
CA GLY A 26 -17.73 28.31 13.59
C GLY A 26 -17.31 26.88 13.24
N LEU A 27 -18.27 26.01 12.88
CA LEU A 27 -17.95 24.64 12.44
C LEU A 27 -17.15 24.64 11.13
N LYS A 28 -17.53 25.48 10.16
CA LYS A 28 -16.76 25.64 8.91
C LYS A 28 -15.35 26.17 9.15
N SER A 29 -15.14 27.10 10.08
CA SER A 29 -13.81 27.62 10.43
C SER A 29 -12.99 26.61 11.24
N TYR A 30 -13.64 25.89 12.16
CA TYR A 30 -13.06 24.82 12.96
C TYR A 30 -12.60 23.66 12.06
N PHE A 31 -13.48 23.16 11.20
CA PHE A 31 -13.15 22.18 10.18
C PHE A 31 -12.13 22.74 9.18
N LYS A 32 -12.26 23.97 8.69
CA LYS A 32 -11.25 24.53 7.77
C LYS A 32 -9.89 24.74 8.45
N ARG A 33 -9.78 24.91 9.76
CA ARG A 33 -8.50 25.01 10.49
C ARG A 33 -7.94 23.63 10.86
N HIS A 34 -8.77 22.72 11.36
CA HIS A 34 -8.36 21.37 11.74
C HIS A 34 -8.25 20.41 10.55
N LEU A 35 -9.20 20.37 9.62
CA LEU A 35 -9.07 19.62 8.37
C LEU A 35 -8.03 20.22 7.44
N ASN A 36 -7.83 21.54 7.31
CA ASN A 36 -6.66 21.97 6.52
C ASN A 36 -5.34 21.65 7.22
N GLY A 37 -5.31 21.60 8.56
CA GLY A 37 -4.17 21.09 9.31
C GLY A 37 -3.92 19.61 9.05
N MET A 38 -4.97 18.78 9.04
CA MET A 38 -4.91 17.33 8.77
C MET A 38 -4.75 17.00 7.28
N VAL A 39 -5.30 17.78 6.36
CA VAL A 39 -5.19 17.62 4.90
C VAL A 39 -3.86 18.18 4.41
N LYS A 40 -3.35 19.27 5.00
CA LYS A 40 -1.95 19.69 4.76
C LYS A 40 -0.98 18.74 5.46
N ALA A 41 -1.29 18.23 6.65
CA ALA A 41 -0.49 17.15 7.25
C ALA A 41 -0.51 15.94 6.31
N ALA A 42 -1.66 15.43 5.85
CA ALA A 42 -1.75 14.32 4.90
C ALA A 42 -1.05 14.61 3.55
N ALA A 43 -1.10 15.85 3.06
CA ALA A 43 -0.39 16.27 1.86
C ALA A 43 1.14 16.42 2.08
N HIS A 44 1.59 16.79 3.28
CA HIS A 44 3.00 16.84 3.68
C HIS A 44 3.53 15.48 4.20
N LEU A 45 2.65 14.59 4.63
CA LEU A 45 2.93 13.22 5.09
C LEU A 45 3.16 12.25 3.92
N LYS A 46 2.91 12.69 2.68
CA LYS A 46 3.53 12.10 1.48
C LYS A 46 5.07 12.11 1.52
N ALA A 47 5.69 12.82 2.47
CA ALA A 47 7.13 12.76 2.73
C ALA A 47 7.58 11.46 3.44
N GLY A 48 6.69 10.73 4.12
CA GLY A 48 7.04 9.57 4.94
C GLY A 48 6.97 8.20 4.23
N GLY A 49 6.35 8.15 3.06
CA GLY A 49 6.23 6.93 2.25
C GLY A 49 4.93 6.97 1.44
N THR A 50 5.03 6.86 0.13
CA THR A 50 3.85 6.69 -0.72
C THR A 50 3.20 5.35 -0.37
N PRO A 51 1.86 5.25 -0.30
CA PRO A 51 1.18 3.97 -0.06
C PRO A 51 1.72 2.91 -1.03
N ILE A 52 2.16 1.78 -0.49
CA ILE A 52 2.66 0.67 -1.29
C ILE A 52 1.43 -0.02 -1.88
N ALA A 53 1.24 0.04 -3.20
CA ALA A 53 0.25 -0.84 -3.81
C ALA A 53 0.75 -2.28 -3.68
N PRO A 54 -0.01 -3.24 -3.13
CA PRO A 54 0.46 -4.62 -3.02
C PRO A 54 0.70 -5.24 -4.40
N ARG A 55 -0.14 -4.88 -5.37
CA ARG A 55 -0.08 -5.36 -6.76
C ARG A 55 -0.29 -4.19 -7.70
N ILE A 56 0.17 -4.34 -8.94
CA ILE A 56 0.06 -3.31 -9.97
C ILE A 56 -0.45 -3.87 -11.29
N THR A 57 -1.20 -3.03 -11.99
CA THR A 57 -1.66 -3.29 -13.34
C THR A 57 -1.05 -2.29 -14.30
N MET A 58 -0.37 -2.77 -15.34
CA MET A 58 0.10 -1.91 -16.43
C MET A 58 -0.99 -1.73 -17.49
N ALA A 59 -1.73 -0.62 -17.41
CA ALA A 59 -2.70 -0.23 -18.42
C ALA A 59 -2.01 0.62 -19.49
N GLN A 60 -2.12 0.21 -20.76
CA GLN A 60 -1.51 0.95 -21.85
C GLN A 60 -2.46 2.07 -22.27
N GLU A 61 -1.98 3.31 -22.23
CA GLU A 61 -2.80 4.50 -22.49
C GLU A 61 -2.05 5.56 -23.30
N GLN A 62 -2.79 6.51 -23.85
CA GLN A 62 -2.20 7.70 -24.49
C GLN A 62 -1.82 8.71 -23.41
N VAL A 63 -0.73 8.43 -22.71
CA VAL A 63 -0.22 9.31 -21.65
C VAL A 63 0.46 10.53 -22.26
N GLU A 64 0.09 11.71 -21.77
CA GLU A 64 0.82 12.96 -21.98
C GLU A 64 1.71 13.24 -20.76
N PHE A 65 3.03 13.16 -20.96
CA PHE A 65 4.00 13.51 -19.93
C PHE A 65 4.13 15.03 -19.82
N ARG A 66 4.19 15.51 -18.58
CA ARG A 66 4.31 16.94 -18.25
C ARG A 66 5.76 17.36 -18.13
N ASP A 67 6.59 16.52 -17.53
CA ASP A 67 8.01 16.79 -17.31
C ASP A 67 8.80 16.65 -18.63
N PRO A 68 9.45 17.71 -19.11
CA PRO A 68 10.26 17.66 -20.33
C PRO A 68 11.43 16.65 -20.25
N LEU A 69 11.90 16.31 -19.04
CA LEU A 69 12.94 15.29 -18.84
C LEU A 69 12.52 13.91 -19.35
N VAL A 70 11.22 13.58 -19.31
CA VAL A 70 10.73 12.31 -19.84
C VAL A 70 11.05 12.21 -21.32
N LYS A 71 10.76 13.26 -22.09
CA LYS A 71 11.05 13.30 -23.54
C LYS A 71 12.55 13.25 -23.81
N GLN A 72 13.37 13.87 -22.97
CA GLN A 72 14.82 13.77 -23.05
C GLN A 72 15.26 12.31 -22.88
N TYR A 73 14.85 11.63 -21.82
CA TYR A 73 15.21 10.23 -21.57
C TYR A 73 14.71 9.29 -22.67
N MET A 74 13.49 9.49 -23.17
CA MET A 74 12.98 8.73 -24.32
C MET A 74 13.90 8.84 -25.54
N ASN A 75 14.42 10.04 -25.82
CA ASN A 75 15.35 10.27 -26.92
C ASN A 75 16.72 9.62 -26.66
N GLU A 76 17.23 9.71 -25.43
CA GLU A 76 18.48 9.04 -25.04
C GLU A 76 18.37 7.51 -25.20
N PHE A 77 17.29 6.90 -24.69
CA PHE A 77 17.05 5.47 -24.86
C PHE A 77 16.89 5.07 -26.34
N LYS A 78 16.22 5.90 -27.15
CA LYS A 78 16.13 5.68 -28.60
C LYS A 78 17.51 5.69 -29.27
N ALA A 79 18.38 6.64 -28.91
CA ALA A 79 19.75 6.70 -29.39
C ALA A 79 20.58 5.46 -28.97
N LEU A 80 20.25 4.87 -27.82
CA LEU A 80 20.83 3.61 -27.31
C LEU A 80 20.16 2.35 -27.89
N SER A 81 19.36 2.48 -28.96
CA SER A 81 18.66 1.41 -29.69
C SER A 81 17.52 0.71 -28.94
N TYR A 82 16.95 1.34 -27.91
CA TYR A 82 15.69 0.90 -27.32
C TYR A 82 14.51 1.28 -28.21
N ARG A 83 13.56 0.37 -28.36
CA ARG A 83 12.31 0.60 -29.10
C ARG A 83 11.17 0.72 -28.10
N SER A 84 10.33 1.73 -28.28
CA SER A 84 9.16 1.96 -27.42
C SER A 84 8.28 0.72 -27.39
N THR A 85 7.94 0.25 -26.19
CA THR A 85 6.95 -0.81 -25.96
C THR A 85 5.59 -0.23 -25.60
N GLY A 86 5.53 1.03 -25.16
CA GLY A 86 4.30 1.78 -24.97
C GLY A 86 4.42 2.86 -23.90
N ARG A 87 3.28 3.51 -23.62
CA ARG A 87 3.08 4.37 -22.46
C ARG A 87 2.01 3.75 -21.58
N TYR A 88 2.19 3.85 -20.27
CA TYR A 88 1.36 3.14 -19.32
C TYR A 88 1.02 4.02 -18.13
N VAL A 89 -0.19 3.81 -17.62
CA VAL A 89 -0.60 4.23 -16.28
C VAL A 89 -0.63 3.00 -15.38
N ILE A 90 -0.45 3.23 -14.09
CA ILE A 90 -0.66 2.22 -13.05
C ILE A 90 -1.85 2.69 -12.22
N PRO A 91 -3.06 2.14 -12.40
CA PRO A 91 -4.26 2.61 -11.70
C PRO A 91 -4.11 2.64 -10.17
N GLU A 92 -3.34 1.70 -9.62
CA GLU A 92 -3.06 1.59 -8.19
C GLU A 92 -2.07 2.66 -7.69
N MET A 93 -1.36 3.32 -8.61
CA MET A 93 -0.43 4.42 -8.34
C MET A 93 -0.74 5.58 -9.31
N PRO A 94 -1.84 6.33 -9.13
CA PRO A 94 -2.33 7.31 -10.11
C PRO A 94 -1.41 8.52 -10.32
N TYR A 95 -0.36 8.66 -9.50
CA TYR A 95 0.69 9.65 -9.65
C TYR A 95 1.83 9.18 -10.57
N LEU A 96 1.84 7.91 -10.98
CA LEU A 96 2.92 7.30 -11.75
C LEU A 96 2.51 7.14 -13.22
N HIS A 97 3.26 7.79 -14.09
CA HIS A 97 3.20 7.59 -15.53
C HIS A 97 4.49 6.96 -16.03
N LEU A 98 4.36 6.01 -16.96
CA LEU A 98 5.49 5.22 -17.45
C LEU A 98 5.61 5.32 -18.97
N TRP A 99 6.79 5.62 -19.46
CA TRP A 99 7.21 5.15 -20.78
C TRP A 99 8.07 3.91 -20.61
N SER A 100 7.95 2.97 -21.54
CA SER A 100 8.86 1.83 -21.58
C SER A 100 9.44 1.60 -22.97
N GLY A 101 10.66 1.07 -22.99
CA GLY A 101 11.31 0.59 -24.20
C GLY A 101 12.06 -0.71 -23.95
N ALA A 102 12.20 -1.52 -25.00
CA ALA A 102 12.98 -2.75 -24.95
C ALA A 102 14.14 -2.69 -25.95
N HIS A 103 15.31 -3.17 -25.54
CA HIS A 103 16.47 -3.26 -26.42
C HIS A 103 16.53 -4.63 -27.10
N HIS A 104 16.51 -4.60 -28.44
CA HIS A 104 16.31 -5.79 -29.27
C HIS A 104 17.45 -6.82 -29.22
N LYS A 105 18.68 -6.43 -28.83
CA LYS A 105 19.83 -7.35 -28.83
C LYS A 105 20.16 -7.95 -27.46
N ASP A 106 20.17 -7.12 -26.41
CA ASP A 106 20.55 -7.54 -25.05
C ASP A 106 19.32 -7.81 -24.15
N GLY A 107 18.10 -7.62 -24.69
CA GLY A 107 16.85 -8.01 -24.05
C GLY A 107 16.41 -7.11 -22.89
N THR A 108 17.16 -6.05 -22.55
CA THR A 108 16.87 -5.21 -21.39
C THR A 108 15.63 -4.34 -21.59
N LEU A 109 14.93 -4.10 -20.48
CA LEU A 109 13.84 -3.14 -20.36
C LEU A 109 14.39 -1.80 -19.88
N ALA A 110 13.94 -0.71 -20.49
CA ALA A 110 14.05 0.64 -19.97
C ALA A 110 12.66 1.12 -19.53
N LEU A 111 12.58 1.70 -18.34
CA LEU A 111 11.42 2.42 -17.83
C LEU A 111 11.83 3.88 -17.61
N VAL A 112 11.00 4.80 -18.07
CA VAL A 112 11.07 6.23 -17.71
C VAL A 112 9.81 6.55 -16.95
N MET A 113 9.99 7.03 -15.72
CA MET A 113 8.94 7.17 -14.72
C MET A 113 8.76 8.64 -14.37
N GLU A 114 7.60 9.20 -14.65
CA GLU A 114 7.16 10.50 -14.15
C GLU A 114 6.33 10.27 -12.87
N CYS A 115 6.87 10.68 -11.73
CA CYS A 115 6.27 10.47 -10.41
C CYS A 115 5.56 11.76 -9.96
N GLY A 116 4.45 12.10 -10.62
CA GLY A 116 3.72 13.35 -10.43
C GLY A 116 4.63 14.56 -10.55
N ASP A 117 4.45 15.55 -9.68
CA ASP A 117 5.29 16.75 -9.65
C ASP A 117 6.57 16.57 -8.79
N GLN A 118 6.93 15.33 -8.40
CA GLN A 118 8.05 15.09 -7.47
C GLN A 118 9.38 14.95 -8.19
N PHE A 119 9.47 14.04 -9.17
CA PHE A 119 10.69 13.78 -9.94
C PHE A 119 10.40 12.90 -11.16
N THR A 120 11.34 12.93 -12.11
CA THR A 120 11.45 11.93 -13.18
C THR A 120 12.64 11.03 -12.89
N SER A 121 12.45 9.72 -13.03
CA SER A 121 13.51 8.72 -12.87
C SER A 121 13.51 7.70 -14.01
N ILE A 122 14.61 6.96 -14.14
CA ILE A 122 14.77 5.90 -15.11
C ILE A 122 15.22 4.62 -14.42
N ASP A 123 14.75 3.49 -14.94
CA ASP A 123 15.25 2.17 -14.59
C ASP A 123 15.62 1.40 -15.86
N VAL A 124 16.72 0.65 -15.80
CA VAL A 124 17.11 -0.35 -16.78
C VAL A 124 17.13 -1.69 -16.08
N ILE A 125 16.40 -2.67 -16.60
CA ILE A 125 16.17 -3.96 -15.95
C ILE A 125 16.51 -5.08 -16.93
N ARG A 126 17.24 -6.08 -16.43
CA ARG A 126 17.52 -7.35 -17.11
C ARG A 126 16.89 -8.48 -16.29
N PHE A 127 16.01 -9.24 -16.92
CA PHE A 127 15.38 -10.43 -16.33
C PHE A 127 16.09 -11.69 -16.80
N TYR A 128 16.24 -12.67 -15.90
CA TYR A 128 16.87 -13.94 -16.20
C TYR A 128 15.88 -15.11 -16.06
N GLU A 129 16.14 -16.21 -16.78
CA GLU A 129 15.30 -17.41 -16.74
C GLU A 129 15.26 -18.12 -15.38
N ASP A 130 16.32 -17.97 -14.58
CA ASP A 130 16.39 -18.47 -13.20
C ASP A 130 15.57 -17.65 -12.19
N GLY A 131 14.89 -16.59 -12.66
CA GLY A 131 14.08 -15.70 -11.84
C GLY A 131 14.86 -14.57 -11.15
N SER A 132 16.19 -14.53 -11.28
CA SER A 132 16.99 -13.41 -10.81
C SER A 132 16.77 -12.16 -11.67
N VAL A 133 17.05 -10.99 -11.08
CA VAL A 133 16.88 -9.69 -11.74
C VAL A 133 18.08 -8.81 -11.48
N LEU A 134 18.56 -8.13 -12.52
CA LEU A 134 19.55 -7.08 -12.40
C LEU A 134 18.92 -5.76 -12.85
N GLY A 135 18.84 -4.79 -11.93
CA GLY A 135 18.34 -3.45 -12.20
C GLY A 135 19.44 -2.40 -12.03
N ALA A 136 19.23 -1.24 -12.65
CA ALA A 136 19.97 -0.03 -12.37
C ALA A 136 19.10 1.18 -12.69
N GLY A 137 19.21 2.25 -11.92
CA GLY A 137 18.38 3.41 -12.20
C GLY A 137 18.56 4.55 -11.22
N THR A 138 17.74 5.57 -11.40
CA THR A 138 17.87 6.86 -10.72
C THR A 138 16.79 7.11 -9.68
N ASN A 139 16.00 6.08 -9.33
CA ASN A 139 14.94 6.20 -8.33
C ASN A 139 15.55 6.64 -6.98
N PRO A 140 15.19 7.82 -6.45
CA PRO A 140 15.79 8.35 -5.22
C PRO A 140 15.38 7.56 -3.97
N PHE A 141 14.32 6.75 -4.06
CA PHE A 141 13.80 5.95 -2.95
C PHE A 141 14.34 4.52 -2.91
N TYR A 142 15.32 4.18 -3.76
CA TYR A 142 16.00 2.89 -3.65
C TYR A 142 16.60 2.72 -2.25
N ARG A 143 16.42 1.50 -1.74
CA ARG A 143 16.93 0.99 -0.46
C ARG A 143 17.33 -0.46 -0.69
N PRO A 144 18.62 -0.83 -0.63
CA PRO A 144 19.06 -2.21 -0.91
C PRO A 144 18.36 -3.25 -0.04
N GLU A 145 18.01 -2.89 1.20
CA GLU A 145 17.29 -3.73 2.14
C GLU A 145 15.84 -4.05 1.74
N ASN A 146 15.30 -3.40 0.71
CA ASN A 146 13.93 -3.59 0.21
C ASN A 146 13.84 -4.55 -0.99
N TYR A 147 14.95 -5.19 -1.38
CA TYR A 147 14.99 -6.08 -2.54
C TYR A 147 15.32 -7.53 -2.13
N PRO A 148 14.65 -8.52 -2.73
CA PRO A 148 14.99 -9.93 -2.52
C PRO A 148 16.45 -10.24 -2.86
N PRO A 149 17.10 -11.25 -2.23
CA PRO A 149 18.50 -11.59 -2.48
C PRO A 149 18.85 -11.88 -3.95
N GLN A 150 17.91 -12.43 -4.72
CA GLN A 150 18.07 -12.71 -6.15
C GLN A 150 17.94 -11.47 -7.05
N MET A 151 17.64 -10.30 -6.47
CA MET A 151 17.51 -9.03 -7.17
C MET A 151 18.63 -8.09 -6.78
N ARG A 152 19.46 -7.73 -7.76
CA ARG A 152 20.56 -6.77 -7.58
C ARG A 152 20.19 -5.47 -8.25
N TYR A 153 20.44 -4.34 -7.58
CA TYR A 153 20.14 -3.02 -8.14
C TYR A 153 21.27 -2.03 -7.88
N GLN A 154 21.65 -1.28 -8.92
CA GLN A 154 22.59 -0.16 -8.81
C GLN A 154 21.84 1.17 -8.87
N GLN A 155 21.92 1.94 -7.79
CA GLN A 155 21.39 3.30 -7.78
C GLN A 155 22.39 4.28 -8.39
N PHE A 156 21.87 5.17 -9.24
CA PHE A 156 22.54 6.34 -9.79
C PHE A 156 21.89 7.61 -9.21
N PRO A 157 22.60 8.74 -9.17
CA PRO A 157 22.00 10.02 -8.79
C PRO A 157 20.81 10.38 -9.68
N LEU A 158 19.82 11.07 -9.11
CA LEU A 158 18.71 11.63 -9.87
C LEU A 158 19.25 12.53 -10.99
N GLY A 159 18.67 12.44 -12.19
CA GLY A 159 19.13 13.20 -13.35
C GLY A 159 20.35 12.59 -14.08
N ALA A 160 20.88 11.44 -13.63
CA ALA A 160 21.95 10.78 -14.37
C ALA A 160 21.51 10.44 -15.82
N PRO A 161 22.40 10.60 -16.82
CA PRO A 161 22.11 10.24 -18.20
C PRO A 161 21.78 8.76 -18.37
N ALA A 162 20.84 8.42 -19.26
CA ALA A 162 20.47 7.03 -19.54
C ALA A 162 21.66 6.22 -20.09
N ARG A 163 22.57 6.87 -20.82
CA ARG A 163 23.78 6.22 -21.33
C ARG A 163 24.66 5.64 -20.21
N ASP A 164 24.74 6.28 -19.05
CA ASP A 164 25.62 5.87 -17.96
C ASP A 164 25.03 4.62 -17.27
N VAL A 165 23.71 4.65 -17.03
CA VAL A 165 22.94 3.51 -16.49
C VAL A 165 23.01 2.30 -17.43
N VAL A 166 22.79 2.50 -18.72
CA VAL A 166 22.85 1.43 -19.74
C VAL A 166 24.26 0.88 -19.90
N SER A 167 25.29 1.74 -19.88
CA SER A 167 26.69 1.30 -19.99
C SER A 167 27.09 0.43 -18.80
N TRP A 168 26.69 0.81 -17.59
CA TRP A 168 26.90 -0.03 -16.41
C TRP A 168 26.19 -1.38 -16.54
N MET A 169 24.91 -1.38 -16.96
CA MET A 169 24.13 -2.61 -17.16
C MET A 169 24.82 -3.56 -18.15
N ARG A 170 25.30 -3.03 -19.28
CA ARG A 170 25.99 -3.83 -20.32
C ARG A 170 27.35 -4.35 -19.88
N ALA A 171 28.03 -3.68 -18.95
CA ALA A 171 29.28 -4.14 -18.38
C ALA A 171 29.11 -5.28 -17.36
N GLN A 172 27.89 -5.50 -16.83
CA GLN A 172 27.64 -6.58 -15.88
C GLN A 172 27.54 -7.93 -16.58
N PRO A 173 28.20 -8.98 -16.04
CA PRO A 173 28.10 -10.33 -16.58
C PRO A 173 26.65 -10.84 -16.50
N THR A 174 26.28 -11.69 -17.46
CA THR A 174 25.01 -12.40 -17.44
C THR A 174 25.06 -13.54 -16.44
N ALA A 175 24.19 -13.51 -15.43
CA ALA A 175 24.11 -14.57 -14.43
C ALA A 175 23.51 -15.88 -14.99
N SER A 176 22.54 -15.75 -15.90
CA SER A 176 21.85 -16.84 -16.59
C SER A 176 21.35 -16.35 -17.96
N ALA A 177 20.60 -17.19 -18.68
CA ALA A 177 19.94 -16.82 -19.93
C ALA A 177 19.01 -15.61 -19.73
N VAL A 178 19.14 -14.61 -20.60
CA VAL A 178 18.37 -13.36 -20.52
C VAL A 178 17.01 -13.55 -21.15
N ILE A 179 15.95 -13.19 -20.42
CA ILE A 179 14.61 -13.11 -20.99
C ILE A 179 14.52 -11.82 -21.81
N HIS A 180 14.34 -11.96 -23.13
CA HIS A 180 14.14 -10.81 -24.00
C HIS A 180 12.78 -10.17 -23.76
N VAL A 181 12.80 -8.91 -23.33
CA VAL A 181 11.57 -8.14 -23.10
C VAL A 181 10.96 -7.72 -24.43
N THR A 182 9.64 -7.89 -24.55
CA THR A 182 8.82 -7.59 -25.72
C THR A 182 7.51 -6.92 -25.28
N PRO A 183 6.77 -6.25 -26.19
CA PRO A 183 5.44 -5.76 -25.87
C PRO A 183 4.48 -6.84 -25.32
N ARG A 184 4.68 -8.11 -25.69
CA ARG A 184 3.80 -9.23 -25.29
C ARG A 184 4.04 -9.71 -23.86
N ASN A 185 5.30 -9.71 -23.38
CA ASN A 185 5.65 -10.24 -22.05
C ASN A 185 5.96 -9.14 -21.01
N LEU A 186 6.14 -7.88 -21.43
CA LEU A 186 6.52 -6.77 -20.55
C LEU A 186 5.62 -6.66 -19.30
N LYS A 187 4.29 -6.63 -19.50
CA LYS A 187 3.34 -6.44 -18.40
C LYS A 187 3.47 -7.54 -17.35
N ALA A 188 3.51 -8.79 -17.80
CA ALA A 188 3.67 -9.95 -16.92
C ALA A 188 5.01 -9.93 -16.18
N LEU A 189 6.11 -9.61 -16.88
CA LEU A 189 7.44 -9.52 -16.26
C LEU A 189 7.51 -8.42 -15.20
N ASN A 190 7.00 -7.23 -15.52
CA ASN A 190 7.03 -6.09 -14.60
C ASN A 190 6.10 -6.27 -13.40
N THR A 191 4.88 -6.76 -13.59
CA THR A 191 3.96 -7.05 -12.49
C THR A 191 4.52 -8.14 -11.57
N ARG A 192 5.14 -9.20 -12.12
CA ARG A 192 5.79 -10.24 -11.31
C ARG A 192 6.99 -9.70 -10.53
N PHE A 193 7.82 -8.88 -11.18
CA PHE A 193 8.96 -8.22 -10.52
C PHE A 193 8.50 -7.32 -9.37
N TYR A 194 7.51 -6.46 -9.63
CA TYR A 194 6.95 -5.58 -8.63
C TYR A 194 6.36 -6.37 -7.46
N ALA A 195 5.53 -7.38 -7.72
CA ALA A 195 4.92 -8.22 -6.68
C ALA A 195 5.99 -8.89 -5.80
N ALA A 196 7.07 -9.42 -6.39
CA ALA A 196 8.16 -10.03 -5.63
C ALA A 196 8.92 -9.01 -4.75
N CYS A 197 9.17 -7.80 -5.26
CA CYS A 197 9.76 -6.71 -4.47
C CYS A 197 8.83 -6.30 -3.32
N THR A 198 7.56 -6.09 -3.62
CA THR A 198 6.56 -5.64 -2.63
C THR A 198 6.28 -6.70 -1.57
N ASP A 199 6.15 -7.97 -1.94
CA ASP A 199 6.02 -9.07 -0.98
C ASP A 199 7.22 -9.13 -0.04
N PHE A 200 8.43 -8.97 -0.59
CA PHE A 200 9.64 -8.94 0.24
C PHE A 200 9.67 -7.74 1.19
N GLN A 201 9.26 -6.56 0.73
CA GLN A 201 9.15 -5.36 1.57
C GLN A 201 8.12 -5.56 2.69
N LEU A 202 6.92 -6.05 2.36
CA LEU A 202 5.84 -6.30 3.31
C LEU A 202 6.17 -7.45 4.28
N ALA A 203 7.06 -8.37 3.90
CA ALA A 203 7.56 -9.41 4.80
C ALA A 203 8.49 -8.89 5.89
N ARG A 204 9.08 -7.69 5.74
CA ARG A 204 9.98 -7.10 6.74
C ARG A 204 9.21 -6.65 7.99
N PRO A 205 9.89 -6.50 9.15
CA PRO A 205 9.30 -5.81 10.29
C PRO A 205 8.81 -4.41 9.90
N LEU A 206 7.70 -3.99 10.48
CA LEU A 206 7.24 -2.61 10.35
C LEU A 206 8.31 -1.67 10.92
N PRO A 207 8.57 -0.53 10.27
CA PRO A 207 9.52 0.44 10.82
C PRO A 207 9.03 0.94 12.17
N SER A 208 9.98 1.20 13.06
CA SER A 208 9.74 1.99 14.27
C SER A 208 9.41 3.45 13.92
N PHE A 209 8.86 4.18 14.88
CA PHE A 209 8.59 5.61 14.75
C PHE A 209 9.84 6.41 14.35
N ASP A 210 10.99 6.11 14.97
CA ASP A 210 12.25 6.80 14.71
C ASP A 210 12.80 6.48 13.31
N GLU A 211 12.69 5.23 12.86
CA GLU A 211 13.06 4.83 11.50
C GLU A 211 12.16 5.53 10.46
N TYR A 212 10.85 5.57 10.69
CA TYR A 212 9.90 6.29 9.84
C TYR A 212 10.28 7.77 9.71
N ARG A 213 10.53 8.44 10.84
CA ARG A 213 10.95 9.85 10.86
C ARG A 213 12.28 10.05 10.14
N ALA A 214 13.28 9.21 10.39
CA ALA A 214 14.57 9.26 9.72
C ALA A 214 14.43 9.06 8.20
N HIS A 215 13.58 8.13 7.77
CA HIS A 215 13.31 7.90 6.35
C HIS A 215 12.67 9.10 5.68
N ALA A 216 11.69 9.73 6.32
CA ALA A 216 11.03 10.92 5.80
C ALA A 216 12.03 12.09 5.60
N LEU A 217 12.93 12.30 6.56
CA LEU A 217 13.98 13.33 6.47
C LEU A 217 14.99 13.00 5.34
N GLN A 218 15.40 11.74 5.22
CA GLN A 218 16.27 11.29 4.14
C GLN A 218 15.61 11.47 2.77
N HIS A 219 14.31 11.20 2.63
CA HIS A 219 13.58 11.40 1.38
C HIS A 219 13.56 12.86 0.98
N ALA A 220 13.25 13.78 1.91
CA ALA A 220 13.31 15.21 1.64
C ALA A 220 14.72 15.63 1.17
N ALA A 221 15.77 15.17 1.86
CA ALA A 221 17.15 15.47 1.49
C ALA A 221 17.53 14.95 0.08
N ARG A 222 17.12 13.72 -0.29
CA ARG A 222 17.41 13.14 -1.61
C ARG A 222 16.72 13.88 -2.76
N LEU A 223 15.58 14.51 -2.49
CA LEU A 223 14.86 15.34 -3.45
C LEU A 223 15.30 16.81 -3.44
N GLY A 224 16.29 17.18 -2.60
CA GLY A 224 16.70 18.58 -2.41
C GLY A 224 15.59 19.44 -1.80
N GLN A 225 14.61 18.82 -1.14
CA GLN A 225 13.50 19.51 -0.49
C GLN A 225 13.88 19.92 0.93
N LYS A 226 13.24 20.99 1.43
CA LYS A 226 13.38 21.38 2.83
C LYS A 226 12.84 20.26 3.72
N PRO A 227 13.53 19.95 4.84
CA PRO A 227 13.01 19.01 5.82
C PRO A 227 11.59 19.42 6.27
N PRO A 228 10.68 18.46 6.46
CA PRO A 228 9.34 18.74 6.96
C PRO A 228 9.39 19.30 8.39
N GLU A 229 8.82 20.49 8.58
CA GLU A 229 8.65 21.13 9.89
C GLU A 229 7.32 20.68 10.51
N LEU A 230 7.32 19.52 11.16
CA LEU A 230 6.15 18.93 11.81
C LEU A 230 6.29 18.88 13.33
N SER A 231 5.18 19.07 14.05
CA SER A 231 5.11 18.81 15.48
C SER A 231 5.21 17.31 15.78
N GLU A 232 5.54 16.94 17.02
CA GLU A 232 5.61 15.53 17.45
C GLU A 232 4.27 14.80 17.23
N ALA A 233 3.15 15.46 17.53
CA ALA A 233 1.81 14.90 17.32
C ALA A 233 1.53 14.65 15.82
N GLN A 234 2.00 15.53 14.93
CA GLN A 234 1.86 15.33 13.48
C GLN A 234 2.74 14.19 12.97
N TRP A 235 3.96 14.04 13.51
CA TRP A 235 4.80 12.88 13.21
C TRP A 235 4.13 11.58 13.64
N ARG A 236 3.57 11.53 14.86
CA ARG A 236 2.89 10.34 15.39
C ARG A 236 1.67 9.95 14.56
N MET A 237 0.84 10.91 14.20
CA MET A 237 -0.29 10.67 13.31
C MET A 237 0.16 10.11 11.96
N GLY A 238 1.19 10.69 11.35
CA GLY A 238 1.75 10.20 10.09
C GLY A 238 2.35 8.79 10.16
N TYR A 239 2.92 8.45 11.30
CA TYR A 239 3.41 7.11 11.56
C TYR A 239 2.27 6.10 11.64
N GLU A 240 1.20 6.39 12.38
CA GLU A 240 0.04 5.49 12.47
C GLU A 240 -0.67 5.33 11.12
N ASP A 241 -0.80 6.40 10.34
CA ASP A 241 -1.33 6.33 8.97
C ASP A 241 -0.45 5.43 8.09
N HIS A 242 0.87 5.57 8.18
CA HIS A 242 1.82 4.75 7.44
C HIS A 242 1.78 3.28 7.86
N ARG A 243 1.73 3.01 9.17
CA ARG A 243 1.62 1.68 9.76
C ARG A 243 0.34 0.98 9.27
N THR A 244 -0.79 1.67 9.35
CA THR A 244 -2.09 1.19 8.89
C THR A 244 -2.04 0.88 7.39
N ALA A 245 -1.52 1.79 6.57
CA ALA A 245 -1.40 1.57 5.13
C ALA A 245 -0.52 0.35 4.79
N LEU A 246 0.57 0.11 5.52
CA LEU A 246 1.41 -1.08 5.33
C LEU A 246 0.67 -2.38 5.71
N LEU A 247 -0.12 -2.37 6.78
CA LEU A 247 -0.94 -3.50 7.19
C LEU A 247 -2.04 -3.80 6.17
N ASP A 248 -2.74 -2.79 5.68
CA ASP A 248 -3.74 -2.93 4.63
C ASP A 248 -3.13 -3.49 3.34
N SER A 249 -1.92 -3.03 3.00
CA SER A 249 -1.17 -3.53 1.84
C SER A 249 -0.75 -4.99 2.04
N LEU A 250 -0.33 -5.37 3.24
CA LEU A 250 0.00 -6.74 3.60
C LEU A 250 -1.23 -7.66 3.50
N ASP A 251 -2.38 -7.23 4.01
CA ASP A 251 -3.66 -7.95 3.87
C ASP A 251 -4.03 -8.11 2.39
N GLY A 252 -3.88 -7.06 1.57
CA GLY A 252 -4.08 -7.13 0.13
C GLY A 252 -3.15 -8.13 -0.56
N ALA A 253 -1.87 -8.20 -0.17
CA ALA A 253 -0.92 -9.18 -0.68
C ALA A 253 -1.28 -10.62 -0.24
N LEU A 254 -1.69 -10.81 1.02
CA LEU A 254 -2.16 -12.10 1.53
C LEU A 254 -3.42 -12.58 0.83
N LYS A 255 -4.35 -11.66 0.54
CA LYS A 255 -5.56 -11.92 -0.23
C LYS A 255 -5.23 -12.44 -1.65
N ASP A 256 -4.25 -11.84 -2.32
CA ASP A 256 -3.76 -12.30 -3.62
C ASP A 256 -3.07 -13.68 -3.53
N HIS A 257 -2.23 -13.91 -2.51
CA HIS A 257 -1.63 -15.25 -2.29
C HIS A 257 -2.69 -16.32 -1.99
N LEU A 258 -3.76 -15.99 -1.27
CA LEU A 258 -4.87 -16.92 -1.03
C LEU A 258 -5.52 -17.35 -2.36
N LEU A 259 -5.83 -16.38 -3.23
CA LEU A 259 -6.40 -16.64 -4.56
C LEU A 259 -5.48 -17.53 -5.41
N GLN A 260 -4.18 -17.27 -5.37
CA GLN A 260 -3.19 -18.03 -6.15
C GLN A 260 -2.91 -19.42 -5.57
N SER A 261 -3.17 -19.63 -4.28
CA SER A 261 -2.90 -20.91 -3.61
C SER A 261 -3.83 -22.03 -4.05
N GLY A 262 -5.00 -21.71 -4.60
CA GLY A 262 -6.06 -22.69 -4.89
C GLY A 262 -6.70 -23.30 -3.65
N SER A 263 -6.42 -22.76 -2.44
CA SER A 263 -6.99 -23.26 -1.17
C SER A 263 -8.48 -22.95 -1.00
N ILE A 264 -9.05 -22.13 -1.88
CA ILE A 264 -10.45 -21.71 -1.86
C ILE A 264 -11.04 -21.81 -3.27
N SER A 265 -12.24 -22.36 -3.39
CA SER A 265 -12.97 -22.39 -4.66
C SER A 265 -13.51 -21.00 -5.02
N ALA A 266 -13.83 -20.78 -6.30
CA ALA A 266 -14.43 -19.52 -6.75
C ALA A 266 -15.76 -19.20 -6.02
N ARG A 267 -16.58 -20.23 -5.75
CA ARG A 267 -17.84 -20.09 -5.03
C ARG A 267 -17.64 -19.70 -3.57
N GLU A 268 -16.70 -20.35 -2.89
CA GLU A 268 -16.37 -19.99 -1.49
C GLU A 268 -15.80 -18.59 -1.42
N TRP A 269 -14.94 -18.22 -2.38
CA TRP A 269 -14.41 -16.87 -2.49
C TRP A 269 -15.50 -15.81 -2.60
N ASP A 270 -16.47 -16.01 -3.51
CA ASP A 270 -17.56 -15.07 -3.69
C ASP A 270 -18.37 -14.85 -2.41
N ALA A 271 -18.49 -15.88 -1.57
CA ALA A 271 -19.19 -15.81 -0.29
C ALA A 271 -18.41 -15.09 0.82
N VAL A 272 -17.08 -15.16 0.83
CA VAL A 272 -16.27 -14.70 1.98
C VAL A 272 -15.36 -13.50 1.70
N GLN A 273 -15.13 -13.12 0.44
CA GLN A 273 -14.06 -12.17 0.04
C GLN A 273 -14.12 -10.79 0.71
N HIS A 274 -15.28 -10.39 1.23
CA HIS A 274 -15.51 -9.11 1.89
C HIS A 274 -15.34 -9.15 3.41
N ASP A 275 -15.34 -10.34 4.01
CA ASP A 275 -15.34 -10.55 5.47
C ASP A 275 -14.11 -11.34 5.94
N LEU A 276 -13.07 -11.43 5.10
CA LEU A 276 -11.83 -12.11 5.46
C LEU A 276 -11.08 -11.36 6.55
N VAL A 277 -10.63 -12.10 7.56
CA VAL A 277 -9.75 -11.60 8.61
C VAL A 277 -8.40 -12.30 8.52
N PHE A 278 -7.34 -11.51 8.38
CA PHE A 278 -5.97 -11.99 8.33
C PHE A 278 -5.30 -11.78 9.69
N ILE A 279 -4.71 -12.83 10.27
CA ILE A 279 -3.97 -12.76 11.53
C ILE A 279 -2.54 -13.20 11.32
N HIS A 280 -1.60 -12.31 11.62
CA HIS A 280 -0.17 -12.51 11.39
C HIS A 280 0.69 -11.74 12.40
N SER A 281 1.99 -12.05 12.43
CA SER A 281 2.93 -11.51 13.42
C SER A 281 3.25 -10.01 13.32
N ARG A 282 2.70 -9.30 12.34
CA ARG A 282 2.86 -7.83 12.19
C ARG A 282 1.79 -7.00 12.90
N LEU A 283 0.71 -7.64 13.36
CA LEU A 283 -0.36 -6.95 14.09
C LEU A 283 0.06 -6.71 15.53
N MET A 284 -0.35 -5.57 16.08
CA MET A 284 -0.35 -5.36 17.52
C MET A 284 -1.55 -6.08 18.16
N ASP A 285 -1.48 -6.31 19.47
CA ASP A 285 -2.53 -6.97 20.23
C ASP A 285 -3.89 -6.26 20.06
N ASP A 286 -3.89 -4.92 20.03
CA ASP A 286 -5.09 -4.12 19.77
C ASP A 286 -5.64 -4.34 18.34
N ASP A 287 -4.77 -4.41 17.32
CA ASP A 287 -5.21 -4.69 15.94
C ASP A 287 -5.86 -6.08 15.85
N ILE A 288 -5.33 -7.06 16.60
CA ILE A 288 -5.86 -8.43 16.67
C ILE A 288 -7.23 -8.44 17.34
N ALA A 289 -7.38 -7.72 18.45
CA ALA A 289 -8.64 -7.61 19.17
C ALA A 289 -9.71 -6.92 18.34
N ILE A 290 -9.39 -5.79 17.68
CA ILE A 290 -10.29 -5.09 16.77
C ILE A 290 -10.79 -6.04 15.67
N ARG A 291 -9.88 -6.83 15.07
CA ARG A 291 -10.25 -7.81 14.04
C ARG A 291 -11.14 -8.93 14.60
N ALA A 292 -10.82 -9.46 15.78
CA ALA A 292 -11.59 -10.51 16.46
C ALA A 292 -13.01 -10.06 16.81
N LEU A 293 -13.17 -8.81 17.24
CA LEU A 293 -14.43 -8.24 17.70
C LEU A 293 -15.24 -7.59 16.58
N SER A 294 -14.78 -7.60 15.33
CA SER A 294 -15.40 -6.88 14.21
C SER A 294 -16.85 -7.28 13.87
N ARG A 295 -17.33 -8.41 14.43
CA ARG A 295 -18.71 -8.91 14.33
C ARG A 295 -19.48 -8.87 15.66
N SER A 296 -18.92 -8.25 16.69
CA SER A 296 -19.51 -8.15 18.01
C SER A 296 -19.79 -6.70 18.38
N ASP A 297 -20.68 -6.50 19.36
CA ASP A 297 -20.89 -5.20 20.01
C ASP A 297 -19.81 -4.90 21.07
N TRP A 298 -18.96 -5.88 21.37
CA TRP A 298 -17.85 -5.76 22.33
C TRP A 298 -16.71 -4.91 21.77
N THR A 299 -16.04 -4.17 22.65
CA THR A 299 -14.82 -3.40 22.30
C THR A 299 -13.59 -3.97 23.00
N THR A 300 -12.42 -3.39 22.72
CA THR A 300 -11.17 -3.72 23.41
C THR A 300 -11.19 -3.42 24.91
N ASP A 301 -12.15 -2.61 25.37
CA ASP A 301 -12.26 -2.17 26.77
C ASP A 301 -13.01 -3.19 27.65
N GLU A 302 -13.54 -4.26 27.06
CA GLU A 302 -14.20 -5.32 27.82
C GLU A 302 -13.19 -6.00 28.77
N PRO A 303 -13.50 -6.16 30.08
CA PRO A 303 -12.53 -6.63 31.08
C PRO A 303 -11.88 -8.00 30.76
N GLU A 304 -12.62 -8.90 30.13
CA GLU A 304 -12.13 -10.20 29.68
C GLU A 304 -11.12 -10.07 28.54
N VAL A 305 -11.34 -9.14 27.62
CA VAL A 305 -10.46 -8.87 26.47
C VAL A 305 -9.19 -8.18 26.96
N GLU A 306 -9.29 -7.15 27.79
CA GLU A 306 -8.12 -6.46 28.39
C GLU A 306 -7.20 -7.45 29.14
N ARG A 307 -7.80 -8.42 29.85
CA ARG A 307 -7.06 -9.48 30.54
C ARG A 307 -6.32 -10.41 29.57
N LEU A 308 -6.81 -10.60 28.34
CA LEU A 308 -6.10 -11.38 27.33
C LEU A 308 -4.95 -10.58 26.71
N LEU A 309 -5.16 -9.28 26.43
CA LEU A 309 -4.13 -8.40 25.85
C LEU A 309 -2.90 -8.25 26.77
N SER A 310 -3.09 -8.23 28.09
CA SER A 310 -2.00 -8.12 29.05
C SER A 310 -1.11 -9.39 29.20
N LYS A 311 -1.45 -10.50 28.54
CA LYS A 311 -0.75 -11.80 28.71
C LYS A 311 0.40 -12.04 27.74
N GLY A 312 0.61 -11.18 26.73
CA GLY A 312 1.67 -11.36 25.73
C GLY A 312 1.51 -12.66 24.92
N ILE A 313 0.27 -12.96 24.52
CA ILE A 313 -0.07 -14.19 23.79
C ILE A 313 0.33 -14.04 22.31
N ALA A 314 0.77 -15.13 21.68
CA ALA A 314 1.06 -15.12 20.25
C ALA A 314 -0.18 -14.74 19.40
N PRO A 315 -0.03 -13.98 18.29
CA PRO A 315 -1.14 -13.36 17.57
C PRO A 315 -2.33 -14.26 17.24
N ALA A 316 -2.08 -15.43 16.66
CA ALA A 316 -3.14 -16.37 16.31
C ALA A 316 -3.89 -16.90 17.54
N LYS A 317 -3.18 -17.16 18.64
CA LYS A 317 -3.77 -17.65 19.88
C LYS A 317 -4.55 -16.56 20.60
N LEU A 318 -4.09 -15.30 20.52
CA LEU A 318 -4.83 -14.17 21.07
C LEU A 318 -6.16 -14.00 20.34
N PHE A 319 -6.14 -14.05 19.01
CA PHE A 319 -7.36 -14.02 18.19
C PHE A 319 -8.32 -15.14 18.60
N GLU A 320 -7.86 -16.40 18.59
CA GLU A 320 -8.68 -17.57 18.95
C GLU A 320 -9.24 -17.47 20.38
N ALA A 321 -8.46 -17.00 21.35
CA ALA A 321 -8.91 -16.83 22.73
C ALA A 321 -10.01 -15.76 22.85
N ILE A 322 -9.95 -14.67 22.07
CA ILE A 322 -11.03 -13.67 22.03
C ILE A 322 -12.27 -14.27 21.36
N GLN A 323 -12.11 -15.03 20.26
CA GLN A 323 -13.23 -15.70 19.59
C GLN A 323 -14.00 -16.65 20.53
N GLU A 324 -13.30 -17.35 21.44
CA GLU A 324 -13.92 -18.26 22.40
C GLU A 324 -14.84 -17.56 23.42
N LEU A 325 -14.65 -16.25 23.65
CA LEU A 325 -15.53 -15.44 24.51
C LEU A 325 -16.87 -15.10 23.84
N LEU A 326 -16.89 -15.05 22.51
CA LEU A 326 -18.04 -14.57 21.74
C LEU A 326 -19.09 -15.68 21.49
N PRO A 327 -20.37 -15.34 21.28
CA PRO A 327 -21.38 -16.26 20.73
C PRO A 327 -20.97 -16.87 19.38
N ALA A 328 -21.43 -18.09 19.07
CA ALA A 328 -20.97 -18.86 17.91
C ALA A 328 -21.22 -18.16 16.54
N ASP A 329 -22.33 -17.43 16.42
CA ASP A 329 -22.73 -16.65 15.24
C ASP A 329 -21.87 -15.40 14.98
N GLN A 330 -21.16 -14.94 16.02
CA GLN A 330 -20.21 -13.83 15.94
C GLN A 330 -18.78 -14.29 15.65
N ARG A 331 -18.52 -15.61 15.68
CA ARG A 331 -17.17 -16.16 15.52
C ARG A 331 -16.76 -16.29 14.06
N PHE A 332 -15.45 -16.22 13.86
CA PHE A 332 -14.78 -16.58 12.62
C PHE A 332 -14.29 -18.04 12.66
N SER A 333 -14.33 -18.70 11.51
CA SER A 333 -13.77 -20.04 11.28
C SER A 333 -12.49 -19.94 10.46
N LEU A 334 -11.51 -20.79 10.79
CA LEU A 334 -10.25 -20.86 10.04
C LEU A 334 -10.51 -21.37 8.62
N LEU A 335 -10.11 -20.57 7.64
CA LEU A 335 -10.25 -20.87 6.22
C LEU A 335 -8.97 -21.45 5.63
N ALA A 336 -7.83 -20.80 5.90
CA ALA A 336 -6.54 -21.18 5.32
C ALA A 336 -5.36 -20.72 6.17
N THR A 337 -4.18 -21.28 5.89
CA THR A 337 -2.89 -20.81 6.41
C THR A 337 -1.97 -20.54 5.23
N LEU A 338 -1.38 -19.35 5.18
CA LEU A 338 -0.39 -18.95 4.18
C LEU A 338 0.99 -18.80 4.82
N THR A 339 2.03 -18.93 4.00
CA THR A 339 3.43 -18.71 4.40
C THR A 339 4.05 -17.48 3.73
N LYS A 340 3.33 -16.83 2.82
CA LYS A 340 3.80 -15.69 2.04
C LYS A 340 2.76 -14.57 2.01
N PRO A 341 3.20 -13.30 2.05
CA PRO A 341 4.58 -12.86 2.29
C PRO A 341 5.06 -13.11 3.72
N VAL A 342 4.14 -13.29 4.67
CA VAL A 342 4.41 -13.73 6.05
C VAL A 342 3.53 -14.92 6.39
N VAL A 343 3.86 -15.62 7.49
CA VAL A 343 2.98 -16.67 8.02
C VAL A 343 1.71 -16.02 8.57
N SER A 344 0.56 -16.43 8.02
CA SER A 344 -0.73 -15.85 8.33
C SER A 344 -1.80 -16.93 8.43
N ARG A 345 -2.73 -16.76 9.38
CA ARG A 345 -3.97 -17.54 9.45
C ARG A 345 -5.10 -16.66 8.97
N ILE A 346 -5.95 -17.21 8.12
CA ILE A 346 -7.03 -16.50 7.44
C ILE A 346 -8.33 -17.09 7.95
N TYR A 347 -9.22 -16.22 8.38
CA TYR A 347 -10.51 -16.59 8.90
C TYR A 347 -11.62 -15.93 8.09
N ALA A 348 -12.78 -16.57 8.05
CA ALA A 348 -14.00 -16.05 7.47
C ALA A 348 -15.15 -16.29 8.47
N PRO A 349 -16.27 -15.56 8.38
CA PRO A 349 -17.44 -15.87 9.19
C PRO A 349 -17.81 -17.35 9.11
N ALA A 350 -18.19 -17.94 10.25
CA ALA A 350 -18.79 -19.27 10.22
C ALA A 350 -20.07 -19.20 9.38
N VAL A 351 -20.11 -19.89 8.23
CA VAL A 351 -21.34 -20.02 7.44
C VAL A 351 -22.24 -20.98 8.20
N GLU A 352 -23.45 -20.57 8.57
CA GLU A 352 -24.46 -21.51 9.03
C GLU A 352 -24.65 -22.57 7.95
N SER A 353 -24.23 -23.79 8.25
CA SER A 353 -24.53 -24.95 7.42
C SER A 353 -26.05 -25.12 7.43
N ASP A 354 -26.72 -24.62 6.40
CA ASP A 354 -28.08 -25.03 6.02
C ASP A 354 -28.06 -26.51 5.56
N SER A 355 -27.63 -27.42 6.44
CA SER A 355 -27.81 -28.86 6.29
C SER A 355 -29.23 -29.25 6.75
N GLY A 356 -30.22 -28.50 6.25
CA GLY A 356 -31.66 -28.72 6.44
C GLY A 356 -32.34 -29.37 5.24
N ILE A 357 -31.60 -29.88 4.25
CA ILE A 357 -32.19 -30.74 3.22
C ILE A 357 -32.30 -32.16 3.79
N GLU A 358 -33.38 -32.39 4.55
CA GLU A 358 -33.95 -33.72 4.70
C GLU A 358 -34.14 -34.31 3.30
N THR A 359 -33.25 -35.22 2.90
CA THR A 359 -33.50 -36.13 1.79
C THR A 359 -34.54 -37.15 2.24
N ARG A 360 -35.82 -36.74 2.23
CA ARG A 360 -36.92 -37.69 2.12
C ARG A 360 -36.91 -38.24 0.70
N ILE A 361 -36.29 -39.41 0.55
CA ILE A 361 -36.46 -40.26 -0.62
C ILE A 361 -37.65 -41.19 -0.33
N PRO A 362 -38.75 -41.15 -1.11
CA PRO A 362 -39.56 -42.34 -1.35
C PRO A 362 -38.88 -43.30 -2.32
#